data_AF-A0AAU1GNB4-F1
#
_entry.id   AF-A0AAU1GNB4-F1
#
_cell.length_a   1.000
_cell.length_b   1.000
_cell.length_c   1.000
_cell.angle_alpha   90.00
_cell.angle_beta   90.00
_cell.angle_gamma   90.00
#
_symmetry.space_group_name_H-M   'P 1'
#
loop_
_entity.id
_entity.type
_entity.pdbx_description
1 polymer ?
#
loop_
_entity_poly.entity_id
_entity_poly.type
_entity_poly.pdbx_seq_one_letter_code
_entity_poly.pdbx_strand_id
1 'polypeptide(L)'
;MEETYHLRLAAIPNPIPEKEARIYWNCKDDPTPALDEGLRRASYLYIGSYGDEHEPENLHAGRGHCPANRLHSWLFYIGTIDRYQAPYLDDELMAQLVELYRPRSSDLPARAIELPQLESFLREHLGLCLLTEEPDPETFA
;
A
#
# COMPACT_ATOMS: atom_id res chain seq x y z
N MET A 1 -6.56 -23.50 3.60
CA MET A 1 -5.89 -22.60 4.57
C MET A 1 -6.30 -21.21 4.13
N GLU A 2 -6.89 -20.42 5.01
CA GLU A 2 -7.16 -19.01 4.70
C GLU A 2 -5.82 -18.33 4.44
N GLU A 3 -5.69 -17.70 3.27
CA GLU A 3 -4.47 -16.98 2.91
C GLU A 3 -4.41 -15.69 3.74
N THR A 4 -3.27 -15.43 4.36
CA THR A 4 -3.07 -14.19 5.12
C THR A 4 -2.05 -13.35 4.39
N TYR A 5 -2.50 -12.20 3.89
CA TYR A 5 -1.66 -11.21 3.24
C TYR A 5 -1.02 -10.33 4.31
N HIS A 6 0.31 -10.20 4.26
CA HIS A 6 1.06 -9.30 5.12
C HIS A 6 1.44 -8.08 4.29
N LEU A 7 1.07 -6.88 4.73
CA LEU A 7 1.32 -5.68 3.94
C LEU A 7 2.41 -4.81 4.55
N ARG A 8 3.30 -4.36 3.68
CA ARG A 8 4.24 -3.28 3.91
C ARG A 8 3.90 -2.10 3.01
N LEU A 9 4.07 -0.90 3.52
CA LEU A 9 4.04 0.33 2.76
C LEU A 9 5.47 0.71 2.42
N ALA A 10 5.78 0.74 1.12
CA ALA A 10 7.06 1.14 0.58
C ALA A 10 7.00 2.63 0.20
N ALA A 11 7.94 3.43 0.72
CA ALA A 11 8.15 4.80 0.30
C ALA A 11 9.37 4.86 -0.64
N ILE A 12 9.11 5.17 -1.92
CA ILE A 12 10.09 5.07 -3.00
C ILE A 12 10.35 6.41 -3.69
N PRO A 13 11.59 6.67 -4.16
CA PRO A 13 11.92 7.90 -4.88
C PRO A 13 11.05 8.12 -6.13
N ASN A 14 10.58 9.36 -6.30
CA ASN A 14 9.94 9.85 -7.52
C ASN A 14 11.01 10.43 -8.48
N PRO A 15 10.87 10.34 -9.83
CA PRO A 15 9.76 9.73 -10.56
C PRO A 15 9.94 8.24 -10.88
N ILE A 16 8.84 7.50 -10.75
CA ILE A 16 8.70 6.18 -11.36
C ILE A 16 8.19 6.37 -12.78
N PRO A 17 8.84 5.79 -13.80
CA PRO A 17 8.33 5.86 -15.16
C PRO A 17 6.91 5.31 -15.26
N GLU A 18 6.00 6.05 -15.89
CA GLU A 18 4.59 5.63 -16.06
C GLU A 18 4.47 4.22 -16.65
N LYS A 19 5.35 3.87 -17.60
CA LYS A 19 5.39 2.53 -18.19
C LYS A 19 5.66 1.44 -17.14
N GLU A 20 6.59 1.68 -16.21
CA GLU A 20 6.91 0.71 -15.16
C GLU A 20 5.83 0.67 -14.09
N ALA A 21 5.21 1.80 -13.75
CA ALA A 21 4.04 1.82 -12.88
C ALA A 21 2.86 1.04 -13.49
N ARG A 22 2.60 1.20 -14.79
CA ARG A 22 1.59 0.41 -15.53
C ARG A 22 1.88 -1.09 -15.49
N ILE A 23 3.15 -1.48 -15.62
CA ILE A 23 3.59 -2.88 -15.57
C ILE A 23 3.33 -3.45 -14.17
N TYR A 24 3.79 -2.76 -13.12
CA TYR A 24 3.56 -3.13 -11.73
C TYR A 24 2.08 -3.40 -11.42
N TRP A 25 1.19 -2.56 -11.93
CA TRP A 25 -0.24 -2.67 -11.69
C TRP A 25 -0.98 -3.70 -12.57
N ASN A 26 -0.51 -4.02 -13.78
CA ASN A 26 -1.27 -4.82 -14.76
C ASN A 26 -0.62 -6.15 -15.19
N CYS A 27 0.72 -6.24 -15.27
CA CYS A 27 1.43 -7.38 -15.86
C CYS A 27 2.80 -7.56 -15.19
N LYS A 28 2.89 -8.39 -14.15
CA LYS A 28 4.11 -8.60 -13.36
C LYS A 28 5.28 -9.27 -14.10
N ASP A 29 5.10 -9.69 -15.36
CA ASP A 29 6.10 -10.45 -16.12
C ASP A 29 7.09 -9.57 -16.91
N ASP A 30 6.78 -8.28 -17.10
CA ASP A 30 7.68 -7.34 -17.79
C ASP A 30 8.65 -6.68 -16.79
N PRO A 31 9.92 -6.42 -17.18
CA PRO A 31 10.92 -5.87 -16.27
C PRO A 31 10.63 -4.40 -15.92
N THR A 32 10.84 -4.05 -14.65
CA THR A 32 10.66 -2.70 -14.10
C THR A 32 11.92 -2.19 -13.40
N PRO A 33 13.06 -2.03 -14.12
CA PRO A 33 14.36 -1.81 -13.49
C PRO A 33 14.46 -0.53 -12.64
N ALA A 34 13.75 0.56 -12.99
CA ALA A 34 13.77 1.77 -12.18
C ALA A 34 12.92 1.59 -10.92
N LEU A 35 11.77 0.92 -11.03
CA LEU A 35 10.94 0.55 -9.89
C LEU A 35 11.66 -0.44 -8.96
N ASP A 36 12.29 -1.48 -9.50
CA ASP A 36 13.01 -2.51 -8.75
C ASP A 36 14.16 -1.90 -7.94
N GLU A 37 14.90 -0.96 -8.55
CA GLU A 37 15.93 -0.19 -7.84
C GLU A 37 15.31 0.71 -6.75
N GLY A 38 14.18 1.36 -7.05
CA GLY A 38 13.43 2.17 -6.10
C GLY A 38 12.99 1.37 -4.89
N LEU A 39 12.39 0.20 -5.11
CA LEU A 39 11.96 -0.75 -4.09
C LEU A 39 13.15 -1.27 -3.27
N ARG A 40 14.29 -1.57 -3.89
CA ARG A 40 15.49 -1.99 -3.16
C ARG A 40 16.01 -0.93 -2.18
N ARG A 41 15.80 0.35 -2.49
CA ARG A 41 16.23 1.48 -1.67
C ARG A 41 15.11 2.07 -0.82
N ALA A 42 13.91 1.50 -0.89
CA ALA A 42 12.74 2.04 -0.22
C ALA A 42 12.86 1.92 1.29
N SER A 43 12.25 2.88 1.99
CA SER A 43 11.89 2.69 3.38
C SER A 43 10.58 1.91 3.46
N TYR A 44 10.52 0.92 4.35
CA TYR A 44 9.34 0.05 4.49
C TYR A 44 8.75 0.15 5.89
N LEU A 45 7.43 0.26 5.95
CA LEU A 45 6.65 0.15 7.17
C LEU A 45 5.69 -1.03 7.05
N TYR A 46 5.75 -2.00 7.97
CA TYR A 46 4.67 -2.99 8.07
C TYR A 46 3.39 -2.28 8.51
N ILE A 47 2.30 -2.40 7.74
CA ILE A 47 1.02 -1.72 8.02
C ILE A 47 -0.08 -2.66 8.52
N GLY A 48 0.16 -3.97 8.53
CA GLY A 48 -0.80 -4.94 9.05
C GLY A 48 -0.93 -6.18 8.17
N SER A 49 -1.89 -7.01 8.50
CA SER A 49 -2.26 -8.17 7.70
C SER A 49 -3.77 -8.20 7.47
N TYR A 50 -4.22 -8.97 6.48
CA TYR A 50 -5.63 -9.26 6.24
C TYR A 50 -5.77 -10.59 5.51
N GLY A 51 -6.94 -11.21 5.62
CA GLY A 51 -7.34 -12.39 4.84
C GLY A 51 -8.51 -12.09 3.91
N ASP A 52 -8.94 -13.08 3.14
CA ASP A 52 -10.02 -12.98 2.13
C ASP A 52 -11.32 -12.37 2.69
N GLU A 53 -11.66 -12.67 3.95
CA GLU A 53 -12.85 -12.15 4.63
C GLU A 53 -12.82 -10.63 4.82
N HIS A 54 -11.63 -10.03 4.69
CA HIS A 54 -11.45 -8.59 4.78
C HIS A 54 -11.67 -7.88 3.44
N GLU A 55 -11.74 -8.63 2.34
CA GLU A 55 -12.04 -8.07 1.03
C GLU A 55 -13.53 -7.74 0.91
N PRO A 56 -13.88 -6.53 0.45
CA PRO A 56 -15.27 -6.20 0.19
C PRO A 56 -15.78 -6.98 -1.03
N GLU A 57 -17.06 -7.35 -1.02
CA GLU A 57 -17.72 -8.08 -2.14
C GLU A 57 -17.53 -7.42 -3.52
N ASN A 58 -17.26 -6.12 -3.55
CA ASN A 58 -16.83 -5.40 -4.73
C ASN A 58 -15.59 -4.57 -4.40
N LEU A 59 -14.50 -4.73 -5.17
CA LEU A 59 -13.27 -3.95 -5.04
C LEU A 59 -13.57 -2.47 -5.21
N HIS A 60 -13.73 -1.79 -4.09
CA HIS A 60 -14.04 -0.37 -4.01
C HIS A 60 -13.02 0.32 -3.13
N ALA A 61 -12.57 1.48 -3.61
CA ALA A 61 -11.54 2.30 -2.98
C ALA A 61 -11.81 2.50 -1.48
N GLY A 62 -10.90 2.01 -0.63
CA GLY A 62 -10.95 2.23 0.82
C GLY A 62 -12.09 1.50 1.56
N ARG A 63 -12.67 0.45 0.98
CA ARG A 63 -13.81 -0.31 1.57
C ARG A 63 -13.45 -1.61 2.28
N GLY A 64 -12.17 -1.94 2.41
CA GLY A 64 -11.72 -3.11 3.17
C GLY A 64 -12.28 -3.15 4.60
N HIS A 65 -12.43 -4.37 5.14
CA HIS A 65 -12.95 -4.59 6.50
C HIS A 65 -11.85 -4.56 7.58
N CYS A 66 -10.66 -4.09 7.27
CA CYS A 66 -9.64 -3.74 8.26
C CYS A 66 -8.78 -2.57 7.76
N PRO A 67 -8.03 -1.91 8.66
CA PRO A 67 -7.20 -0.75 8.30
C PRO A 67 -6.19 -1.02 7.16
N ALA A 68 -5.52 -2.17 7.17
CA ALA A 68 -4.50 -2.51 6.17
C ALA A 68 -5.11 -2.68 4.77
N ASN A 69 -6.21 -3.42 4.64
CA ASN A 69 -6.91 -3.59 3.37
C ASN A 69 -7.50 -2.25 2.87
N ARG A 70 -8.02 -1.40 3.77
CA ARG A 70 -8.50 -0.05 3.37
C ARG A 70 -7.40 0.80 2.73
N LEU A 71 -6.20 0.81 3.30
CA LEU A 71 -5.06 1.51 2.69
C LEU A 71 -4.68 0.90 1.34
N HIS A 72 -4.54 -0.42 1.27
CA HIS A 72 -4.17 -1.12 0.05
C HIS A 72 -5.17 -0.89 -1.08
N SER A 73 -6.45 -1.13 -0.83
CA SER A 73 -7.52 -0.90 -1.81
C SER A 73 -7.60 0.55 -2.28
N TRP A 74 -7.33 1.53 -1.41
CA TRP A 74 -7.27 2.93 -1.80
C TRP A 74 -6.06 3.23 -2.69
N LEU A 75 -4.86 2.83 -2.28
CA LEU A 75 -3.62 3.04 -3.05
C LEU A 75 -3.67 2.34 -4.40
N PHE A 76 -4.20 1.13 -4.45
CA PHE A 76 -4.48 0.41 -5.70
C PHE A 76 -5.45 1.20 -6.58
N TYR A 77 -6.57 1.69 -6.03
CA TYR A 77 -7.56 2.45 -6.80
C TYR A 77 -6.96 3.70 -7.46
N ILE A 78 -6.28 4.55 -6.67
CA ILE A 78 -5.69 5.79 -7.21
C ILE A 78 -4.46 5.48 -8.11
N GLY A 79 -3.76 4.37 -7.85
CA GLY A 79 -2.63 3.94 -8.64
C GLY A 79 -3.02 3.35 -9.99
N THR A 80 -4.18 2.72 -10.10
CA THR A 80 -4.64 2.00 -11.31
C THR A 80 -5.74 2.71 -12.08
N ILE A 81 -6.85 3.05 -11.41
CA ILE A 81 -8.08 3.51 -12.08
C ILE A 81 -8.01 4.99 -12.40
N ASP A 82 -7.37 5.80 -11.55
CA ASP A 82 -7.28 7.24 -11.80
C ASP A 82 -6.20 7.57 -12.85
N ARG A 83 -4.98 7.05 -12.68
CA ARG A 83 -3.80 7.59 -13.39
C ARG A 83 -2.80 6.57 -13.93
N TYR A 84 -2.86 5.29 -13.55
CA TYR A 84 -1.80 4.31 -13.83
C TYR A 84 -0.38 4.82 -13.45
N GLN A 85 -0.23 5.24 -12.21
CA GLN A 85 1.03 5.77 -11.66
C GLN A 85 1.22 5.31 -10.20
N ALA A 86 2.43 5.40 -9.66
CA ALA A 86 2.59 5.27 -8.22
C ALA A 86 2.09 6.54 -7.52
N PRO A 87 1.22 6.44 -6.51
CA PRO A 87 0.70 7.59 -5.79
C PRO A 87 1.79 8.44 -5.14
N TYR A 88 1.83 9.72 -5.46
CA TYR A 88 2.73 10.70 -4.84
C TYR A 88 2.20 11.10 -3.48
N LEU A 89 3.04 11.01 -2.44
CA LEU A 89 2.68 11.36 -1.07
C LEU A 89 2.84 12.87 -0.85
N ASP A 90 1.74 13.59 -1.03
CA ASP A 90 1.57 14.96 -0.56
C ASP A 90 0.75 15.02 0.74
N ASP A 91 0.55 16.23 1.27
CA ASP A 91 -0.22 16.46 2.50
C ASP A 91 -1.68 15.96 2.38
N GLU A 92 -2.26 16.05 1.18
CA GLU A 92 -3.64 15.62 0.93
C GLU A 92 -3.74 14.09 1.00
N LEU A 93 -2.89 13.38 0.26
CA LEU A 93 -2.86 11.92 0.30
C LEU A 93 -2.50 11.44 1.71
N MET A 94 -1.54 12.07 2.39
CA MET A 94 -1.23 11.73 3.78
C MET A 94 -2.47 11.82 4.67
N ALA A 95 -3.23 12.93 4.61
CA ALA A 95 -4.44 13.09 5.41
C ALA A 95 -5.50 12.02 5.09
N GLN A 96 -5.67 11.69 3.81
CA GLN A 96 -6.59 10.63 3.38
C GLN A 96 -6.18 9.26 3.93
N LEU A 97 -4.90 8.90 3.85
CA LEU A 97 -4.40 7.61 4.32
C LEU A 97 -4.54 7.48 5.85
N VAL A 98 -4.26 8.54 6.60
CA VAL A 98 -4.43 8.58 8.06
C VAL A 98 -5.90 8.35 8.44
N GLU A 99 -6.83 9.01 7.75
CA GLU A 99 -8.26 8.83 8.02
C GLU A 99 -8.73 7.43 7.63
N LEU A 100 -8.27 6.91 6.49
CA LEU A 100 -8.57 5.55 6.05
C LEU A 100 -8.04 4.48 7.01
N TYR A 101 -6.94 4.74 7.73
CA TYR A 101 -6.35 3.79 8.65
C TYR A 101 -6.97 3.83 10.06
N ARG A 102 -7.77 4.85 10.40
CA ARG A 102 -8.45 4.90 11.70
C ARG A 102 -9.34 3.65 11.89
N PRO A 103 -9.27 2.98 13.05
CA PRO A 103 -10.14 1.85 13.38
C PRO A 103 -11.62 2.22 13.29
N ARG A 104 -12.43 1.29 12.77
CA ARG A 104 -13.90 1.38 12.71
C ARG A 104 -14.52 0.28 13.56
N SER A 105 -15.71 0.53 14.10
CA SER A 105 -16.45 -0.48 14.88
C SER A 105 -16.85 -1.71 14.07
N SER A 106 -16.88 -1.60 12.74
CA SER A 106 -17.19 -2.68 11.80
C SER A 106 -15.95 -3.42 11.31
N ASP A 107 -14.74 -3.06 11.77
CA ASP A 107 -13.53 -3.75 11.33
C ASP A 107 -13.52 -5.19 11.89
N LEU A 108 -13.14 -6.12 11.02
CA LEU A 108 -12.84 -7.48 11.40
C LEU A 108 -11.47 -7.54 12.11
N PRO A 109 -11.26 -8.50 13.02
CA PRO A 109 -9.99 -8.63 13.71
C PRO A 109 -8.84 -8.94 12.76
N ALA A 110 -7.86 -8.04 12.71
CA ALA A 110 -6.63 -8.22 11.94
C ALA A 110 -5.45 -7.55 12.65
N ARG A 111 -4.22 -8.00 12.37
CA ARG A 111 -3.03 -7.34 12.90
C ARG A 111 -2.85 -6.00 12.20
N ALA A 112 -2.62 -4.94 12.97
CA ALA A 112 -2.34 -3.60 12.50
C ALA A 112 -1.24 -2.97 13.36
N ILE A 113 -0.55 -1.97 12.83
CA ILE A 113 0.31 -1.09 13.63
C ILE A 113 -0.53 0.03 14.23
N GLU A 114 0.06 0.77 15.17
CA GLU A 114 -0.61 1.92 15.76
C GLU A 114 -0.64 3.11 14.80
N LEU A 115 -1.75 3.86 14.79
CA LEU A 115 -1.93 5.02 13.92
C LEU A 115 -0.78 6.05 14.00
N PRO A 116 -0.23 6.38 15.18
CA PRO A 116 0.92 7.29 15.26
C PRO A 116 2.18 6.79 14.54
N GLN A 117 2.37 5.48 14.42
CA GLN A 117 3.50 4.91 13.67
C GLN A 117 3.33 5.14 12.18
N LEU A 118 2.10 4.94 11.66
CA LEU A 118 1.78 5.27 10.27
C LEU A 118 1.94 6.77 10.00
N GLU A 119 1.37 7.63 10.85
CA GLU A 119 1.48 9.08 10.71
C GLU A 119 2.93 9.57 10.68
N SER A 120 3.78 9.03 11.56
CA SER A 120 5.20 9.37 11.60
C SER A 120 5.91 8.97 10.31
N PHE A 121 5.66 7.74 9.83
CA PHE A 121 6.26 7.25 8.59
C PHE A 121 5.84 8.09 7.38
N LEU A 122 4.54 8.37 7.23
CA LEU A 122 4.03 9.18 6.13
C LEU A 122 4.64 10.59 6.14
N ARG A 123 4.72 11.22 7.32
CA ARG A 123 5.29 12.57 7.47
C ARG A 123 6.77 12.63 7.11
N GLU A 124 7.55 11.62 7.53
CA GLU A 124 8.97 11.53 7.23
C GLU A 124 9.26 11.37 5.73
N HIS A 125 8.33 10.76 5.00
CA HIS A 125 8.52 10.39 3.59
C HIS A 125 7.66 11.21 2.62
N LEU A 126 7.16 12.38 3.05
CA LEU A 126 6.50 13.34 2.17
C LEU A 126 7.37 13.63 0.94
N GLY A 127 6.72 13.66 -0.23
CA GLY A 127 7.37 13.87 -1.52
C GLY A 127 7.95 12.61 -2.18
N LEU A 128 7.78 11.45 -1.56
CA LEU A 128 8.05 10.14 -2.18
C LEU A 128 6.76 9.54 -2.76
N CYS A 129 6.90 8.49 -3.57
CA CYS A 129 5.75 7.69 -3.99
C CYS A 129 5.49 6.55 -3.00
N LEU A 130 4.25 6.10 -2.91
CA LEU A 130 3.84 4.99 -2.05
C LEU A 130 3.37 3.79 -2.87
N LEU A 131 3.86 2.61 -2.51
CA LEU A 131 3.35 1.33 -2.99
C LEU A 131 3.11 0.38 -1.83
N THR A 132 2.18 -0.56 -2.00
CA THR A 132 1.95 -1.64 -1.03
C THR A 132 2.62 -2.90 -1.52
N GLU A 133 3.51 -3.44 -0.71
CA GLU A 133 4.25 -4.67 -1.02
C GLU A 133 3.88 -5.76 -0.02
N GLU A 134 3.79 -6.99 -0.52
CA GLU A 134 3.84 -8.16 0.33
C GLU A 134 5.31 -8.46 0.65
N PRO A 135 5.64 -8.92 1.88
CA PRO A 135 7.00 -9.34 2.17
C PRO A 135 7.36 -10.50 1.24
N ASP A 136 8.58 -10.46 0.72
CA ASP A 136 9.17 -11.62 0.05
C ASP A 136 9.09 -12.81 1.02
N PRO A 137 8.64 -14.02 0.62
CA PRO A 137 8.53 -15.17 1.50
C PRO A 137 9.84 -15.49 2.25
N GLU A 138 10.98 -15.10 1.68
CA GLU A 138 12.32 -15.27 2.25
C GLU A 138 12.66 -14.29 3.39
N THR A 139 11.83 -13.26 3.62
CA THR A 139 12.08 -12.24 4.67
C THR A 139 11.78 -12.76 6.09
N PHE A 140 11.21 -13.98 6.21
CA PHE A 140 10.93 -14.66 7.48
C PHE A 140 11.64 -16.01 7.65
N ALA A 141 12.64 -16.32 6.81
CA ALA A 141 13.48 -17.51 6.95
C ALA A 141 14.66 -17.29 7.91
#